data_AF-A0A3D3PFU9-F1
#
_entry.id   AF-A0A3D3PFU9-F1
#
_cell.length_a   1.000
_cell.length_b   1.000
_cell.length_c   1.000
_cell.angle_alpha   90.00
_cell.angle_beta   90.00
_cell.angle_gamma   90.00
#
_symmetry.space_group_name_H-M   'P 1'
#
loop_
_entity.id
_entity.type
_entity.pdbx_description
1 polymer ?
#
loop_
_entity_poly.entity_id
_entity_poly.type
_entity_poly.pdbx_seq_one_letter_code
_entity_poly.pdbx_strand_id
1 'polypeptide(L)'
;TYKDHYKITEDKGAKLATFSTGPAIKDTFTNLLSEIIGTFVLVFVIFYFTNAEMGTDKTPIGLGSLGAIPVAFLVWAIGLSIGGTTGYAINPARDLGPRIMHAILPVSGKGDSNWGYAWIPVIGPVIGACIAASFYLYLNF
;
A
#
# COMPACT_ATOMS: atom_id res chain seq x y z
N THR A 1 4.22 -14.14 -21.74
CA THR A 1 3.77 -12.79 -21.36
C THR A 1 2.36 -12.86 -20.77
N TYR A 2 2.00 -11.99 -19.81
CA TYR A 2 0.67 -11.93 -19.18
C TYR A 2 -0.52 -11.76 -20.15
N LYS A 3 -0.26 -11.38 -21.40
CA LYS A 3 -1.26 -11.19 -22.45
C LYS A 3 -2.19 -12.40 -22.63
N ASP A 4 -1.64 -13.60 -22.69
CA ASP A 4 -2.45 -14.79 -22.95
C ASP A 4 -3.26 -15.21 -21.71
N HIS A 5 -2.71 -14.99 -20.50
CA HIS A 5 -3.47 -15.12 -19.25
C HIS A 5 -4.69 -14.18 -19.26
N TYR A 6 -4.54 -12.91 -19.64
CA TYR A 6 -5.67 -11.98 -19.71
C TYR A 6 -6.73 -12.34 -20.76
N LYS A 7 -6.38 -13.06 -21.83
CA LYS A 7 -7.36 -13.51 -22.82
C LYS A 7 -8.25 -14.63 -22.29
N ILE A 8 -7.67 -15.58 -21.55
CA ILE A 8 -8.40 -16.74 -21.03
C ILE A 8 -9.11 -16.45 -19.70
N THR A 9 -8.68 -15.43 -18.96
CA THR A 9 -9.36 -15.02 -17.72
C THR A 9 -10.68 -14.32 -18.06
N GLU A 10 -11.80 -14.82 -17.55
CA GLU A 10 -13.11 -14.19 -17.71
C GLU A 10 -13.41 -13.18 -16.60
N ASP A 11 -12.86 -13.42 -15.40
CA ASP A 11 -13.04 -12.56 -14.22
C ASP A 11 -12.38 -11.18 -14.42
N LYS A 12 -13.22 -10.16 -14.59
CA LYS A 12 -12.80 -8.76 -14.76
C LYS A 12 -12.17 -8.20 -13.49
N GLY A 13 -12.63 -8.61 -12.31
CA GLY A 13 -12.10 -8.19 -11.02
C GLY A 13 -10.69 -8.73 -10.80
N ALA A 14 -10.45 -9.99 -11.13
CA ALA A 14 -9.12 -10.58 -11.09
C ALA A 14 -8.13 -9.85 -12.03
N LYS A 15 -8.60 -9.38 -13.21
CA LYS A 15 -7.78 -8.55 -14.10
C LYS A 15 -7.47 -7.17 -13.52
N LEU A 16 -8.41 -6.55 -12.82
CA LEU A 16 -8.16 -5.27 -12.15
C LEU A 16 -7.19 -5.44 -10.96
N ALA A 17 -7.30 -6.56 -10.23
CA ALA A 17 -6.51 -6.85 -9.03
C ALA A 17 -4.99 -6.98 -9.30
N THR A 18 -4.59 -7.27 -10.55
CA THR A 18 -3.16 -7.27 -10.93
C THR A 18 -2.57 -5.87 -11.06
N PHE A 19 -3.41 -4.84 -11.16
CA PHE A 19 -2.99 -3.44 -11.24
C PHE A 19 -3.20 -2.74 -9.92
N SER A 20 -4.43 -2.76 -9.40
CA SER A 20 -4.84 -1.91 -8.28
C SER A 20 -5.62 -2.69 -7.23
N THR A 21 -5.67 -2.13 -6.04
CA THR A 21 -6.38 -2.71 -4.90
C THR A 21 -7.89 -2.55 -5.01
N GLY A 22 -8.62 -3.36 -4.25
CA GLY A 22 -10.07 -3.35 -4.22
C GLY A 22 -10.59 -4.01 -2.94
N PRO A 23 -11.78 -3.62 -2.47
CA PRO A 23 -12.31 -4.15 -1.23
C PRO A 23 -12.84 -5.57 -1.44
N ALA A 24 -12.54 -6.48 -0.52
CA ALA A 24 -13.17 -7.81 -0.49
C ALA A 24 -14.67 -7.70 -0.15
N ILE A 25 -15.00 -6.81 0.79
CA ILE A 25 -16.37 -6.41 1.13
C ILE A 25 -16.42 -4.89 1.08
N LYS A 26 -17.35 -4.36 0.29
CA LYS A 26 -17.51 -2.91 0.09
C LYS A 26 -18.18 -2.29 1.32
N ASP A 27 -17.37 -1.67 2.15
CA ASP A 27 -17.81 -0.83 3.27
C ASP A 27 -16.84 0.34 3.37
N THR A 28 -17.30 1.52 2.96
CA THR A 28 -16.44 2.69 2.78
C THR A 28 -15.71 3.10 4.05
N PHE A 29 -16.37 3.00 5.21
CA PHE A 29 -15.79 3.41 6.48
C PHE A 29 -14.68 2.46 6.91
N THR A 30 -14.97 1.15 6.94
CA THR A 30 -13.99 0.14 7.36
C THR A 30 -12.85 0.01 6.36
N ASN A 31 -13.11 0.13 5.06
CA ASN A 31 -12.07 0.12 4.03
C ASN A 31 -11.12 1.33 4.18
N LEU A 32 -11.67 2.53 4.40
CA LEU A 32 -10.87 3.73 4.65
C LEU A 32 -10.06 3.60 5.94
N LEU A 33 -10.68 3.11 7.02
CA LEU A 33 -10.02 2.90 8.30
C LEU A 33 -8.86 1.90 8.19
N SER A 34 -9.04 0.81 7.42
CA SER A 34 -7.98 -0.18 7.16
C SER A 34 -6.76 0.47 6.50
N GLU A 35 -6.96 1.29 5.46
CA GLU A 35 -5.87 2.00 4.78
C GLU A 35 -5.19 3.05 5.67
N ILE A 36 -5.94 3.76 6.51
CA ILE A 36 -5.40 4.69 7.51
C ILE A 36 -4.51 3.95 8.49
N ILE A 37 -4.99 2.86 9.10
CA ILE A 37 -4.25 2.08 10.09
C ILE A 37 -3.00 1.46 9.47
N GLY A 38 -3.14 0.82 8.30
CA GLY A 38 -2.01 0.20 7.60
C GLY A 38 -0.92 1.20 7.27
N THR A 39 -1.29 2.39 6.79
CA THR A 39 -0.32 3.44 6.46
C THR A 39 0.26 4.11 7.70
N PHE A 40 -0.54 4.31 8.75
CA PHE A 40 -0.05 4.79 10.04
C PHE A 40 1.07 3.88 10.56
N VAL A 41 0.81 2.57 10.63
CA VAL A 41 1.80 1.59 11.10
C VAL A 41 3.03 1.60 10.20
N LEU A 42 2.85 1.62 8.88
CA LEU A 42 3.96 1.68 7.92
C LEU A 42 4.88 2.88 8.20
N VAL A 43 4.31 4.09 8.20
CA VAL A 43 5.07 5.34 8.29
C VAL A 43 5.66 5.52 9.68
N PHE A 44 4.89 5.22 10.73
CA PHE A 44 5.33 5.37 12.11
C PHE A 44 6.52 4.47 12.42
N VAL A 45 6.48 3.19 12.02
CA VAL A 45 7.60 2.26 12.24
C VAL A 45 8.82 2.66 11.40
N ILE A 46 8.62 3.14 10.16
CA ILE A 46 9.73 3.63 9.32
C ILE A 46 10.49 4.78 10.00
N PHE A 47 9.80 5.73 10.65
CA PHE A 47 10.47 6.83 11.35
C PHE A 47 11.41 6.36 12.48
N TYR A 48 11.11 5.23 13.13
CA TYR A 48 11.99 4.64 14.13
C TYR A 48 13.13 3.80 13.55
N PHE A 49 13.00 3.33 12.30
CA PHE A 49 14.08 2.63 11.59
C PHE A 49 15.12 3.58 10.98
N THR A 50 14.72 4.79 10.58
CA THR A 50 15.62 5.74 9.90
C THR A 50 16.80 6.23 10.73
N ASN A 51 16.75 6.08 12.06
CA ASN A 51 17.85 6.42 12.99
C ASN A 51 18.48 5.18 13.66
N ALA A 52 18.28 3.98 13.10
CA ALA A 52 18.87 2.78 13.67
C ALA A 52 20.41 2.84 13.52
N GLU A 53 21.11 2.84 14.65
CA GLU A 53 22.57 2.80 14.73
C GLU A 53 23.01 1.40 15.19
N MET A 54 24.09 0.87 14.61
CA MET A 54 24.65 -0.43 14.98
C MET A 54 26.10 -0.31 15.49
N GLY A 55 26.41 -1.07 16.53
CA GLY A 55 27.74 -1.14 17.14
C GLY A 55 28.07 0.02 18.09
N THR A 56 29.24 -0.07 18.73
CA THR A 56 29.76 0.98 19.63
C THR A 56 30.03 2.30 18.92
N ASP A 57 30.29 2.27 17.62
CA ASP A 57 30.68 3.43 16.81
C ASP A 57 29.49 4.18 16.22
N LYS A 58 28.26 3.86 16.65
CA LYS A 58 27.02 4.49 16.15
C LYS A 58 26.95 4.54 14.63
N THR A 59 27.36 3.45 13.97
CA THR A 59 27.36 3.42 12.51
C THR A 59 25.91 3.52 12.06
N PRO A 60 25.52 4.55 11.30
CA PRO A 60 24.16 4.64 10.79
C PRO A 60 23.90 3.41 9.95
N ILE A 61 22.84 2.66 10.26
CA ILE A 61 22.32 1.64 9.36
C ILE A 61 21.64 2.41 8.24
N GLY A 62 22.47 2.95 7.33
CA GLY A 62 21.99 3.74 6.22
C GLY A 62 20.98 2.93 5.42
N LEU A 63 20.00 3.65 4.87
CA LEU A 63 18.94 3.21 3.95
C LEU A 63 19.48 2.63 2.62
N GLY A 64 20.61 1.91 2.64
CA GLY A 64 21.02 1.00 1.57
C GLY A 64 20.19 -0.29 1.60
N SER A 65 20.71 -1.34 0.97
CA SER A 65 20.03 -2.63 0.80
C SER A 65 19.64 -3.34 2.11
N LEU A 66 20.37 -3.13 3.21
CA LEU A 66 20.06 -3.73 4.53
C LEU A 66 18.93 -2.98 5.26
N GLY A 67 18.79 -1.66 5.08
CA GLY A 67 17.70 -0.85 5.64
C GLY A 67 16.33 -1.15 5.00
N ALA A 68 16.32 -1.72 3.80
CA ALA A 68 15.10 -2.13 3.10
C ALA A 68 14.49 -3.44 3.65
N ILE A 69 15.28 -4.30 4.29
CA ILE A 69 14.80 -5.61 4.78
C ILE A 69 13.74 -5.45 5.89
N PRO A 70 13.97 -4.63 6.94
CA PRO A 70 12.94 -4.39 7.96
C PRO A 70 11.65 -3.81 7.37
N VAL A 71 11.77 -2.88 6.41
CA VAL A 71 10.62 -2.29 5.72
C VAL A 71 9.87 -3.34 4.89
N ALA A 72 10.59 -4.26 4.22
CA ALA A 72 9.98 -5.34 3.46
C ALA A 72 9.18 -6.30 4.37
N PHE A 73 9.75 -6.69 5.51
CA PHE A 73 9.04 -7.51 6.50
C PHE A 73 7.84 -6.79 7.11
N LEU A 74 7.95 -5.48 7.32
CA LEU A 74 6.83 -4.65 7.79
C LEU A 74 5.67 -4.65 6.78
N VAL A 75 5.95 -4.38 5.50
CA VAL A 75 4.93 -4.41 4.44
C VAL A 75 4.32 -5.82 4.32
N TRP A 76 5.13 -6.87 4.45
CA TRP A 76 4.64 -8.25 4.45
C TRP A 76 3.72 -8.54 5.64
N ALA A 77 4.08 -8.11 6.85
CA ALA A 77 3.25 -8.26 8.04
C ALA A 77 1.91 -7.50 7.92
N ILE A 78 1.93 -6.30 7.34
CA ILE A 78 0.70 -5.54 7.03
C ILE A 78 -0.17 -6.32 6.03
N GLY A 79 0.44 -6.84 4.97
CA GLY A 79 -0.25 -7.65 3.96
C GLY A 79 -0.90 -8.92 4.55
N LEU A 80 -0.20 -9.62 5.45
CA LEU A 80 -0.72 -10.83 6.11
C LEU A 80 -1.82 -10.54 7.13
N SER A 81 -1.78 -9.38 7.79
CA SER A 81 -2.73 -9.04 8.87
C SER A 81 -4.02 -8.41 8.35
N ILE A 82 -3.93 -7.34 7.56
CA ILE A 82 -5.10 -6.56 7.12
C ILE A 82 -5.28 -6.56 5.59
N GLY A 83 -4.33 -7.14 4.85
CA GLY A 83 -4.33 -7.10 3.39
C GLY A 83 -5.51 -7.78 2.72
N GLY A 84 -6.11 -8.79 3.35
CA GLY A 84 -7.31 -9.47 2.80
C GLY A 84 -8.55 -8.59 2.70
N THR A 85 -8.61 -7.47 3.44
CA THR A 85 -9.79 -6.60 3.47
C THR A 85 -9.85 -5.63 2.29
N THR A 86 -8.72 -4.99 1.96
CA THR A 86 -8.64 -3.91 0.96
C THR A 86 -7.56 -4.14 -0.10
N GLY A 87 -6.67 -5.11 0.07
CA GLY A 87 -5.48 -5.28 -0.76
C GLY A 87 -4.27 -4.46 -0.30
N TYR A 88 -4.31 -3.88 0.91
CA TYR A 88 -3.23 -3.11 1.55
C TYR A 88 -2.56 -2.12 0.59
N ALA A 89 -3.31 -1.12 0.11
CA ALA A 89 -2.74 -0.16 -0.82
C ALA A 89 -1.58 0.61 -0.17
N ILE A 90 -1.82 1.15 1.03
CA ILE A 90 -0.90 1.84 1.94
C ILE A 90 -0.01 2.93 1.31
N ASN A 91 -0.26 3.26 0.05
CA ASN A 91 0.54 4.13 -0.79
C ASN A 91 -0.31 4.57 -2.00
N PRO A 92 -0.58 5.88 -2.17
CA PRO A 92 -1.38 6.39 -3.26
C PRO A 92 -0.82 6.06 -4.65
N ALA A 93 0.51 6.10 -4.83
CA ALA A 93 1.16 5.82 -6.11
C ALA A 93 1.10 4.32 -6.48
N ARG A 94 1.16 3.44 -5.48
CA ARG A 94 1.05 1.98 -5.65
C ARG A 94 -0.32 1.55 -6.18
N ASP A 95 -1.36 2.34 -5.93
CA ASP A 95 -2.72 2.07 -6.40
C ASP A 95 -3.09 2.90 -7.64
N LEU A 96 -3.00 4.23 -7.54
CA LEU A 96 -3.53 5.13 -8.55
C LEU A 96 -2.79 5.03 -9.89
N GLY A 97 -1.46 4.94 -9.87
CA GLY A 97 -0.64 4.81 -11.08
C GLY A 97 -1.02 3.57 -11.88
N PRO A 98 -0.93 2.36 -11.29
CA PRO A 98 -1.39 1.14 -11.93
C PRO A 98 -2.87 1.16 -12.34
N ARG A 99 -3.76 1.79 -11.55
CA ARG A 99 -5.19 1.92 -11.90
C ARG A 99 -5.41 2.76 -13.16
N ILE A 100 -4.65 3.84 -13.32
CA ILE A 100 -4.62 4.64 -14.55
C ILE A 100 -4.12 3.77 -15.72
N MET A 101 -3.06 2.97 -15.50
CA MET A 101 -2.57 2.06 -16.54
C MET A 101 -3.60 0.99 -16.90
N HIS A 102 -4.35 0.44 -15.95
CA HIS A 102 -5.48 -0.46 -16.24
C HIS A 102 -6.52 0.23 -17.12
N ALA A 103 -6.80 1.53 -16.90
CA ALA A 103 -7.75 2.29 -17.72
C ALA A 103 -7.26 2.51 -19.16
N ILE A 104 -5.97 2.77 -19.35
CA ILE A 104 -5.39 3.12 -20.66
C ILE A 104 -5.02 1.89 -21.49
N LEU A 105 -4.45 0.85 -20.86
CA LEU A 105 -3.90 -0.29 -21.59
C LEU A 105 -4.99 -1.16 -22.21
N PRO A 106 -4.79 -1.71 -23.43
CA PRO A 106 -5.76 -2.57 -24.09
C PRO A 106 -5.73 -4.01 -23.51
N VAL A 107 -6.15 -4.17 -22.25
CA VAL A 107 -6.30 -5.48 -21.61
C VAL A 107 -7.56 -6.16 -22.13
N SER A 108 -7.41 -7.36 -22.69
CA SER A 108 -8.50 -8.14 -23.29
C SER A 108 -9.64 -8.35 -22.29
N GLY A 109 -10.86 -7.95 -22.65
CA GLY A 109 -12.05 -8.16 -21.82
C GLY A 109 -11.97 -7.57 -20.42
N LYS A 110 -11.22 -6.47 -20.21
CA LYS A 110 -11.15 -5.76 -18.91
C LYS A 110 -12.50 -5.11 -18.56
N GLY A 111 -12.74 -4.92 -17.26
CA GLY A 111 -13.89 -4.17 -16.75
C GLY A 111 -13.58 -2.68 -16.54
N ASP A 112 -14.45 -2.01 -15.78
CA ASP A 112 -14.18 -0.68 -15.25
C ASP A 112 -13.00 -0.70 -14.25
N SER A 113 -12.28 0.42 -14.11
CA SER A 113 -11.14 0.55 -13.20
C SER A 113 -11.53 0.79 -11.73
N ASN A 114 -12.81 0.65 -11.38
CA ASN A 114 -13.36 0.87 -10.04
C ASN A 114 -13.06 2.28 -9.49
N TRP A 115 -13.33 3.30 -10.31
CA TRP A 115 -13.05 4.69 -9.97
C TRP A 115 -13.81 5.18 -8.72
N GLY A 116 -14.98 4.62 -8.45
CA GLY A 116 -15.75 4.92 -7.23
C GLY A 116 -15.05 4.50 -5.93
N TYR A 117 -14.11 3.56 -5.98
CA TYR A 117 -13.28 3.15 -4.83
C TYR A 117 -11.90 3.83 -4.83
N ALA A 118 -11.41 4.31 -5.98
CA ALA A 118 -10.03 4.76 -6.18
C ALA A 118 -9.54 5.88 -5.26
N TRP A 119 -10.46 6.66 -4.68
CA TRP A 119 -10.10 7.73 -3.74
C TRP A 119 -9.70 7.21 -2.36
N ILE A 120 -10.18 6.04 -1.93
CA ILE A 120 -9.86 5.43 -0.63
C ILE A 120 -8.37 5.12 -0.49
N PRO A 121 -7.72 4.39 -1.43
CA PRO A 121 -6.29 4.11 -1.37
C PRO A 121 -5.41 5.35 -1.64
N VAL A 122 -6.00 6.52 -1.88
CA VAL A 122 -5.30 7.81 -1.96
C VAL A 122 -5.43 8.56 -0.64
N ILE A 123 -6.67 8.81 -0.20
CA ILE A 123 -6.97 9.63 0.98
C ILE A 123 -6.62 8.90 2.28
N GLY A 124 -6.93 7.59 2.37
CA GLY A 124 -6.63 6.78 3.55
C GLY A 124 -5.14 6.81 3.90
N PRO A 125 -4.24 6.51 2.94
CA PRO A 125 -2.81 6.59 3.20
C PRO A 125 -2.30 7.98 3.54
N VAL A 126 -2.80 9.03 2.88
CA VAL A 126 -2.41 10.42 3.23
C VAL A 126 -2.78 10.75 4.68
N ILE A 127 -4.00 10.41 5.11
CA ILE A 127 -4.44 10.62 6.50
C ILE A 127 -3.57 9.81 7.47
N GLY A 128 -3.37 8.51 7.20
CA GLY A 128 -2.55 7.64 8.06
C GLY A 128 -1.12 8.15 8.22
N ALA A 129 -0.50 8.61 7.13
CA ALA A 129 0.84 9.18 7.15
C ALA A 129 0.92 10.49 7.95
N CYS A 130 -0.05 11.40 7.78
CA CYS A 130 -0.12 12.65 8.55
C CYS A 130 -0.29 12.38 10.06
N ILE A 131 -1.13 11.41 10.44
CA ILE A 131 -1.32 11.02 11.84
C ILE A 131 -0.01 10.42 12.38
N ALA A 132 0.64 9.53 11.64
CA ALA A 132 1.91 8.93 12.05
C ALA A 132 3.02 9.97 12.28
N ALA A 133 3.17 10.92 11.35
CA ALA A 133 4.14 12.01 11.48
C ALA A 133 3.84 12.89 12.68
N SER A 134 2.57 13.28 12.88
CA SER A 134 2.17 14.11 14.03
C SER A 134 2.42 13.40 15.36
N PHE A 135 2.10 12.10 15.43
CA PHE A 135 2.32 11.29 16.63
C PHE A 135 3.80 11.07 16.92
N TYR A 136 4.60 10.79 15.88
CA TYR A 136 6.05 10.69 16.00
C TYR A 136 6.67 12.00 16.52
N LEU A 137 6.29 13.14 15.95
CA LEU A 137 6.78 14.44 16.41
C LEU A 137 6.42 14.67 17.88
N TYR A 138 5.15 14.49 18.27
CA TYR A 138 4.70 14.67 19.65
C TYR A 138 5.46 13.81 20.67
N LEU A 139 5.80 12.57 20.34
CA LEU A 139 6.51 11.66 21.25
C LEU A 139 8.03 11.92 21.35
N ASN A 140 8.61 12.64 20.40
CA ASN A 140 10.04 12.95 20.37
C ASN A 140 10.34 14.43 20.69
N PHE A 141 9.31 15.21 21.05
CA PHE A 141 9.45 16.49 21.76
C PHE A 141 9.65 16.23 23.25
#